data_AF-A0A6I1QRP1-F1
#
_entry.id   AF-A0A6I1QRP1-F1
#
_cell.length_a   1.000
_cell.length_b   1.000
_cell.length_c   1.000
_cell.angle_alpha   90.00
_cell.angle_beta   90.00
_cell.angle_gamma   90.00
#
_symmetry.space_group_name_H-M   'P 1'
#
loop_
_entity.id
_entity.type
_entity.pdbx_description
1 polymer ?
#
loop_
_entity_poly.entity_id
_entity_poly.type
_entity_poly.pdbx_seq_one_letter_code
_entity_poly.pdbx_strand_id
1 'polypeptide(L)'
;MNLPLSLRASFVLGVVVLAIATFAAGAGNVSAGAPASLPDNDNDGIPDRWERTRTDRGLNIKALGAVPWRKDVFIEVDYARAWHRNLLTCESLDTIYDMFADAPVANPRGGPGITVHIDAGKNCPGGPRNYNYGGSRLTRLKISPLTGSCNGAAQAFSTGFDNGNQMAVMPPRRENIFHHVLFADRINPASCPGGGVLGIARAIPGRQFIVGVLPHMIFEERLVPEILGTFVHEWGHNLGLKHGGNIFPSGSFNDNPWAPNHMSVMSYIHAGGIFATANLSSPRIFDYQRLPIPALNENHLREPVGLRAFWLQAAGYKVAFFCPNGDFKISRRPANRRVDWNCDDAFGLVSANIDGQPNTFHPRTLNEWAEMVFGGSFAGGGTIGREREEVPGVPMRLQDEMTFDDRPHRDEPFDPDSDR
;
A
#
# COMPACT_ATOMS: atom_id res chain seq x y z
N MET A 1 67.30 -1.73 -65.22
CA MET A 1 68.20 -1.42 -64.10
C MET A 1 67.35 -0.94 -62.93
N ASN A 2 67.41 -1.69 -61.82
CA ASN A 2 66.88 -1.47 -60.46
C ASN A 2 65.50 -0.80 -60.28
N LEU A 3 64.50 -1.60 -59.90
CA LEU A 3 63.22 -1.14 -59.32
C LEU A 3 63.10 -1.68 -57.87
N PRO A 4 62.81 -0.84 -56.85
CA PRO A 4 62.76 -1.28 -55.46
C PRO A 4 61.36 -1.49 -54.89
N LEU A 5 61.30 -2.54 -54.06
CA LEU A 5 60.53 -2.85 -52.84
C LEU A 5 59.07 -2.38 -52.61
N SER A 6 58.25 -3.42 -52.53
CA SER A 6 56.96 -3.69 -51.88
C SER A 6 56.49 -2.87 -50.67
N LEU A 7 55.21 -2.48 -50.72
CA LEU A 7 54.31 -2.31 -49.56
C LEU A 7 53.77 -3.68 -49.12
N ARG A 8 53.83 -4.02 -47.83
CA ARG A 8 53.06 -5.13 -47.24
C ARG A 8 52.27 -4.63 -46.02
N ALA A 9 50.98 -4.96 -46.01
CA ALA A 9 50.01 -4.62 -45.00
C ALA A 9 50.19 -5.45 -43.72
N SER A 10 50.02 -4.81 -42.55
CA SER A 10 50.05 -5.46 -41.23
C SER A 10 48.63 -5.86 -40.81
N PHE A 11 48.44 -7.16 -40.55
CA PHE A 11 47.27 -7.74 -39.86
C PHE A 11 47.59 -7.85 -38.36
N VAL A 12 46.70 -7.39 -37.49
CA VAL A 12 46.75 -7.65 -36.03
C VAL A 12 45.74 -8.75 -35.71
N LEU A 13 46.24 -9.87 -35.18
CA LEU A 13 45.45 -11.03 -34.75
C LEU A 13 44.93 -10.80 -33.31
N GLY A 14 43.61 -10.84 -33.11
CA GLY A 14 43.00 -10.90 -31.78
C GLY A 14 42.94 -12.34 -31.26
N VAL A 15 43.40 -12.56 -30.03
CA VAL A 15 43.34 -13.86 -29.33
C VAL A 15 41.93 -14.08 -28.77
N VAL A 16 41.28 -15.17 -29.18
CA VAL A 16 40.04 -15.68 -28.58
C VAL A 16 40.41 -16.68 -27.48
N VAL A 17 40.02 -16.40 -26.23
CA VAL A 17 40.17 -17.34 -25.11
C VAL A 17 38.95 -18.25 -25.08
N LEU A 18 39.14 -19.52 -25.42
CA LEU A 18 38.14 -20.59 -25.33
C LEU A 18 38.27 -21.27 -23.96
N ALA A 19 37.32 -21.03 -23.06
CA ALA A 19 37.25 -21.74 -21.78
C ALA A 19 36.65 -23.14 -22.00
N ILE A 20 37.47 -24.18 -21.83
CA ILE A 20 37.04 -25.58 -21.81
C ILE A 20 36.64 -25.92 -20.38
N ALA A 21 35.35 -26.17 -20.13
CA ALA A 21 34.88 -26.70 -18.85
C ALA A 21 35.07 -28.23 -18.82
N THR A 22 36.03 -28.70 -18.04
CA THR A 22 36.17 -30.11 -17.66
C THR A 22 35.12 -30.48 -16.61
N PHE A 23 34.21 -31.39 -16.93
CA PHE A 23 33.32 -32.02 -15.94
C PHE A 23 34.08 -33.12 -15.18
N ALA A 24 34.44 -32.84 -13.93
CA ALA A 24 34.83 -33.88 -12.98
C ALA A 24 33.55 -34.44 -12.33
N ALA A 25 33.23 -35.70 -12.60
CA ALA A 25 32.18 -36.43 -11.89
C ALA A 25 32.66 -36.75 -10.46
N GLY A 26 32.46 -35.81 -9.54
CA GLY A 26 32.54 -36.07 -8.11
C GLY A 26 31.24 -36.70 -7.64
N ALA A 27 31.31 -37.90 -7.08
CA ALA A 27 30.22 -38.50 -6.31
C ALA A 27 30.02 -37.67 -5.03
N GLY A 28 29.28 -36.57 -5.15
CA GLY A 28 28.80 -35.75 -4.05
C GLY A 28 27.46 -36.30 -3.56
N ASN A 29 27.34 -36.47 -2.24
CA ASN A 29 26.10 -36.85 -1.57
C ASN A 29 24.92 -36.07 -2.12
N VAL A 30 23.88 -36.79 -2.56
CA VAL A 30 22.60 -36.24 -2.97
C VAL A 30 21.99 -35.58 -1.72
N SER A 31 22.26 -34.30 -1.52
CA SER A 31 21.45 -33.45 -0.65
C SER A 31 20.02 -33.60 -1.17
N ALA A 32 19.12 -34.14 -0.33
CA ALA A 32 17.70 -34.23 -0.64
C ALA A 32 17.26 -32.89 -1.22
N GLY A 33 16.84 -32.91 -2.50
CA GLY A 33 16.38 -31.72 -3.19
C GLY A 33 15.34 -31.03 -2.31
N ALA A 34 15.47 -29.71 -2.17
CA ALA A 34 14.44 -28.91 -1.52
C ALA A 34 13.07 -29.33 -2.11
N PRO A 35 12.03 -29.54 -1.27
CA PRO A 35 10.72 -29.92 -1.78
C PRO A 35 10.30 -28.88 -2.81
N ALA A 36 9.84 -29.34 -3.98
CA ALA A 36 9.36 -28.45 -5.03
C ALA A 36 8.32 -27.50 -4.45
N SER A 37 8.48 -26.19 -4.71
CA SER A 37 7.45 -25.21 -4.38
C SER A 37 6.14 -25.64 -5.04
N LEU A 38 5.07 -25.50 -4.29
CA LEU A 38 3.75 -25.82 -4.79
C LEU A 38 3.40 -24.84 -5.90
N PRO A 39 2.75 -25.30 -6.98
CA PRO A 39 2.26 -24.38 -8.00
C PRO A 39 1.35 -23.33 -7.36
N ASP A 40 1.65 -22.08 -7.65
CA ASP A 40 0.88 -20.87 -7.35
C ASP A 40 0.89 -20.10 -8.67
N ASN A 41 -0.18 -20.24 -9.44
CA ASN A 41 -0.18 -19.82 -10.83
C ASN A 41 -0.49 -18.34 -11.03
N ASP A 42 -1.26 -17.74 -10.14
CA ASP A 42 -1.54 -16.30 -10.15
C ASP A 42 -0.57 -15.49 -9.29
N ASN A 43 0.33 -16.12 -8.55
CA ASN A 43 1.37 -15.51 -7.72
C ASN A 43 0.77 -14.60 -6.63
N ASP A 44 -0.28 -15.06 -5.97
CA ASP A 44 -0.83 -14.39 -4.78
C ASP A 44 -0.19 -14.89 -3.47
N GLY A 45 0.69 -15.88 -3.54
CA GLY A 45 1.30 -16.50 -2.37
C GLY A 45 0.45 -17.59 -1.74
N ILE A 46 -0.56 -18.10 -2.44
CA ILE A 46 -1.42 -19.20 -2.04
C ILE A 46 -1.31 -20.31 -3.11
N PRO A 47 -0.91 -21.53 -2.76
CA PRO A 47 -0.84 -22.61 -3.71
C PRO A 47 -2.20 -22.98 -4.30
N ASP A 48 -2.25 -23.24 -5.61
CA ASP A 48 -3.41 -23.72 -6.39
C ASP A 48 -4.18 -24.86 -5.69
N ARG A 49 -3.44 -25.74 -5.00
CA ARG A 49 -4.04 -26.87 -4.28
C ARG A 49 -4.87 -26.43 -3.07
N TRP A 50 -4.45 -25.39 -2.35
CA TRP A 50 -5.13 -24.88 -1.17
C TRP A 50 -6.38 -24.12 -1.55
N GLU A 51 -6.34 -23.36 -2.63
CA GLU A 51 -7.51 -22.67 -3.21
C GLU A 51 -8.58 -23.64 -3.71
N ARG A 52 -8.20 -24.88 -4.04
CA ARG A 52 -9.15 -25.95 -4.39
C ARG A 52 -9.63 -26.78 -3.21
N THR A 53 -8.94 -26.71 -2.07
CA THR A 53 -9.14 -27.64 -0.95
C THR A 53 -8.92 -26.95 0.41
N ARG A 54 -8.13 -27.57 1.29
CA ARG A 54 -7.75 -27.05 2.59
C ARG A 54 -6.25 -26.76 2.60
N THR A 55 -5.85 -25.78 3.40
CA THR A 55 -4.44 -25.58 3.75
C THR A 55 -3.91 -26.77 4.54
N ASP A 56 -2.59 -26.86 4.69
CA ASP A 56 -1.95 -27.93 5.48
C ASP A 56 -2.35 -27.86 6.97
N ARG A 57 -2.77 -26.67 7.44
CA ARG A 57 -3.34 -26.44 8.77
C ARG A 57 -4.88 -26.64 8.83
N GLY A 58 -5.48 -27.17 7.77
CA GLY A 58 -6.89 -27.59 7.71
C GLY A 58 -7.90 -26.47 7.39
N LEU A 59 -7.46 -25.25 7.10
CA LEU A 59 -8.35 -24.14 6.74
C LEU A 59 -8.91 -24.33 5.33
N ASN A 60 -10.23 -24.30 5.17
CA ASN A 60 -10.87 -24.43 3.86
C ASN A 60 -11.06 -23.04 3.22
N ILE A 61 -10.01 -22.53 2.56
CA ILE A 61 -10.05 -21.23 1.90
C ILE A 61 -10.90 -21.23 0.63
N LYS A 62 -11.07 -22.39 -0.02
CA LYS A 62 -12.06 -22.56 -1.09
C LYS A 62 -13.47 -22.22 -0.62
N ALA A 63 -13.85 -22.68 0.56
CA ALA A 63 -15.17 -22.38 1.13
C ALA A 63 -15.32 -20.90 1.53
N LEU A 64 -14.22 -20.15 1.62
CA LEU A 64 -14.23 -18.71 1.80
C LEU A 64 -14.30 -17.95 0.47
N GLY A 65 -14.11 -18.65 -0.66
CA GLY A 65 -14.25 -18.09 -1.99
C GLY A 65 -12.95 -18.03 -2.81
N ALA A 66 -11.86 -18.64 -2.34
CA ALA A 66 -10.61 -18.68 -3.11
C ALA A 66 -10.80 -19.33 -4.49
N VAL A 67 -10.18 -18.77 -5.53
CA VAL A 67 -10.28 -19.23 -6.90
C VAL A 67 -8.88 -19.28 -7.52
N PRO A 68 -8.39 -20.49 -7.85
CA PRO A 68 -7.10 -20.61 -8.52
C PRO A 68 -7.06 -19.81 -9.81
N TRP A 69 -5.88 -19.30 -10.14
CA TRP A 69 -5.62 -18.49 -11.34
C TRP A 69 -6.27 -17.10 -11.29
N ARG A 70 -6.75 -16.68 -10.12
CA ARG A 70 -7.16 -15.31 -9.82
C ARG A 70 -6.66 -14.97 -8.43
N LYS A 71 -5.83 -13.92 -8.32
CA LYS A 71 -5.25 -13.52 -7.04
C LYS A 71 -6.31 -13.35 -5.95
N ASP A 72 -6.07 -14.00 -4.83
CA ASP A 72 -6.85 -13.91 -3.60
C ASP A 72 -6.03 -13.28 -2.47
N VAL A 73 -6.62 -12.31 -1.77
CA VAL A 73 -5.99 -11.71 -0.57
C VAL A 73 -6.95 -11.81 0.60
N PHE A 74 -6.47 -12.37 1.70
CA PHE A 74 -7.25 -12.57 2.91
C PHE A 74 -6.85 -11.56 3.99
N ILE A 75 -7.83 -11.03 4.72
CA ILE A 75 -7.58 -10.11 5.84
C ILE A 75 -8.58 -10.36 6.97
N GLU A 76 -8.07 -10.41 8.20
CA GLU A 76 -8.86 -10.55 9.43
C GLU A 76 -8.76 -9.24 10.21
N VAL A 77 -9.91 -8.68 10.57
CA VAL A 77 -10.00 -7.43 11.31
C VAL A 77 -10.49 -7.72 12.72
N ASP A 78 -9.62 -7.49 13.69
CA ASP A 78 -9.89 -7.62 15.11
C ASP A 78 -10.02 -6.25 15.77
N TYR A 79 -10.70 -6.23 16.92
CA TYR A 79 -11.08 -5.00 17.58
C TYR A 79 -10.76 -5.01 19.07
N ALA A 80 -10.01 -4.03 19.54
CA ALA A 80 -9.78 -3.78 20.96
C ALA A 80 -11.06 -3.46 21.76
N ARG A 81 -12.09 -2.96 21.08
CA ARG A 81 -13.38 -2.64 21.69
C ARG A 81 -14.51 -2.99 20.73
N ALA A 82 -15.64 -3.42 21.30
CA ALA A 82 -16.83 -3.81 20.53
C ALA A 82 -17.28 -2.75 19.53
N TRP A 83 -17.22 -1.47 19.92
CA TRP A 83 -17.70 -0.37 19.09
C TRP A 83 -16.74 -0.02 17.95
N HIS A 84 -15.46 -0.41 17.98
CA HIS A 84 -14.55 -0.21 16.83
C HIS A 84 -15.07 -0.93 15.58
N ARG A 85 -15.81 -2.03 15.75
CA ARG A 85 -16.46 -2.78 14.65
C ARG A 85 -17.47 -1.94 13.86
N ASN A 86 -17.98 -0.85 14.43
CA ASN A 86 -18.92 0.03 13.75
C ASN A 86 -18.23 1.05 12.85
N LEU A 87 -16.92 1.27 13.00
CA LEU A 87 -16.17 2.29 12.25
C LEU A 87 -15.92 1.91 10.79
N LEU A 88 -15.78 0.60 10.50
CA LEU A 88 -15.85 0.09 9.14
C LEU A 88 -17.30 -0.29 8.84
N THR A 89 -18.03 0.57 8.15
CA THR A 89 -19.41 0.27 7.71
C THR A 89 -19.40 -0.83 6.65
N CYS A 90 -20.56 -1.42 6.35
CA CYS A 90 -20.66 -2.37 5.24
C CYS A 90 -20.26 -1.72 3.91
N GLU A 91 -20.62 -0.45 3.72
CA GLU A 91 -20.23 0.35 2.54
C GLU A 91 -18.72 0.61 2.48
N SER A 92 -18.06 0.85 3.62
CA SER A 92 -16.59 0.94 3.66
C SER A 92 -15.93 -0.37 3.23
N LEU A 93 -16.47 -1.51 3.68
CA LEU A 93 -15.96 -2.84 3.32
C LEU A 93 -16.24 -3.18 1.84
N ASP A 94 -17.38 -2.74 1.31
CA ASP A 94 -17.71 -2.83 -0.12
C ASP A 94 -16.77 -1.96 -0.95
N THR A 95 -16.47 -0.75 -0.49
CA THR A 95 -15.50 0.16 -1.14
C THR A 95 -14.11 -0.48 -1.25
N ILE A 96 -13.63 -1.10 -0.15
CA ILE A 96 -12.36 -1.84 -0.15
C ILE A 96 -12.43 -3.01 -1.14
N TYR A 97 -13.53 -3.78 -1.12
CA TYR A 97 -13.70 -4.89 -2.05
C TYR A 97 -13.63 -4.43 -3.50
N ASP A 98 -14.41 -3.41 -3.85
CA ASP A 98 -14.52 -2.93 -5.22
C ASP A 98 -13.20 -2.31 -5.70
N MET A 99 -12.45 -1.63 -4.82
CA MET A 99 -11.11 -1.13 -5.10
C MET A 99 -10.16 -2.25 -5.58
N PHE A 100 -10.12 -3.39 -4.88
CA PHE A 100 -9.30 -4.55 -5.26
C PHE A 100 -9.88 -5.30 -6.47
N ALA A 101 -11.21 -5.44 -6.55
CA ALA A 101 -11.88 -6.11 -7.66
C ALA A 101 -11.67 -5.40 -8.99
N ASP A 102 -11.60 -4.06 -8.97
CA ASP A 102 -11.35 -3.22 -10.14
C ASP A 102 -9.85 -2.99 -10.39
N ALA A 103 -8.96 -3.45 -9.52
CA ALA A 103 -7.52 -3.23 -9.64
C ALA A 103 -6.99 -3.67 -11.01
N PRO A 104 -6.06 -2.92 -11.65
CA PRO A 104 -5.54 -3.22 -12.98
C PRO A 104 -4.47 -4.33 -12.94
N VAL A 105 -4.73 -5.39 -12.17
CA VAL A 105 -3.82 -6.52 -11.94
C VAL A 105 -4.29 -7.69 -12.79
N ALA A 106 -3.46 -8.13 -13.72
CA ALA A 106 -3.80 -9.21 -14.64
C ALA A 106 -3.73 -10.58 -13.96
N ASN A 107 -4.67 -11.46 -14.32
CA ASN A 107 -4.69 -12.84 -13.88
C ASN A 107 -4.36 -13.81 -15.03
N PRO A 108 -3.69 -14.95 -14.76
CA PRO A 108 -3.22 -15.88 -15.79
C PRO A 108 -4.31 -16.42 -16.73
N ARG A 109 -5.55 -16.56 -16.25
CA ARG A 109 -6.69 -17.10 -17.03
C ARG A 109 -7.69 -16.02 -17.45
N GLY A 110 -7.30 -14.75 -17.38
CA GLY A 110 -8.06 -13.62 -17.88
C GLY A 110 -8.83 -12.87 -16.79
N GLY A 111 -9.25 -11.65 -17.15
CA GLY A 111 -9.87 -10.69 -16.23
C GLY A 111 -8.85 -9.96 -15.34
N PRO A 112 -8.93 -8.63 -15.21
CA PRO A 112 -8.18 -7.93 -14.18
C PRO A 112 -8.81 -8.12 -12.80
N GLY A 113 -8.10 -7.69 -11.76
CA GLY A 113 -8.62 -7.54 -10.40
C GLY A 113 -8.15 -8.62 -9.45
N ILE A 114 -8.37 -8.36 -8.18
CA ILE A 114 -8.01 -9.22 -7.05
C ILE A 114 -9.30 -9.55 -6.30
N THR A 115 -9.49 -10.80 -5.92
CA THR A 115 -10.57 -11.16 -5.02
C THR A 115 -10.08 -10.94 -3.59
N VAL A 116 -10.77 -10.09 -2.85
CA VAL A 116 -10.43 -9.82 -1.46
C VAL A 116 -11.41 -10.48 -0.51
N HIS A 117 -10.88 -11.13 0.51
CA HIS A 117 -11.61 -11.94 1.48
C HIS A 117 -11.47 -11.30 2.87
N ILE A 118 -12.44 -10.44 3.20
CA ILE A 118 -12.39 -9.62 4.42
C ILE A 118 -13.25 -10.27 5.52
N ASP A 119 -12.61 -10.70 6.61
CA ASP A 119 -13.29 -11.12 7.82
C ASP A 119 -13.28 -10.00 8.87
N ALA A 120 -14.32 -9.18 8.85
CA ALA A 120 -14.55 -8.11 9.81
C ALA A 120 -15.54 -8.49 10.93
N GLY A 121 -15.97 -9.77 10.98
CA GLY A 121 -16.98 -10.25 11.91
C GLY A 121 -18.33 -9.57 11.75
N LYS A 122 -18.65 -9.11 10.53
CA LYS A 122 -19.81 -8.26 10.26
C LYS A 122 -20.74 -8.88 9.23
N ASN A 123 -21.99 -9.06 9.62
CA ASN A 123 -23.07 -9.41 8.70
C ASN A 123 -23.65 -8.15 8.07
N CYS A 124 -23.73 -8.11 6.75
CA CYS A 124 -24.23 -6.97 5.98
C CYS A 124 -25.52 -7.34 5.24
N PRO A 125 -26.66 -7.45 5.96
CA PRO A 125 -27.93 -7.82 5.35
C PRO A 125 -28.36 -6.76 4.33
N GLY A 126 -28.77 -7.18 3.14
CA GLY A 126 -29.16 -6.30 2.05
C GLY A 126 -27.99 -5.71 1.24
N GLY A 127 -26.74 -5.89 1.70
CA GLY A 127 -25.55 -5.60 0.91
C GLY A 127 -25.20 -6.75 -0.05
N PRO A 128 -24.29 -6.52 -1.01
CA PRO A 128 -23.90 -7.54 -1.98
C PRO A 128 -23.05 -8.66 -1.34
N ARG A 129 -22.49 -8.43 -0.15
CA ARG A 129 -21.47 -9.29 0.47
C ARG A 129 -21.69 -9.44 1.97
N ASN A 130 -21.10 -10.49 2.54
CA ASN A 130 -21.01 -10.71 3.97
C ASN A 130 -19.54 -10.80 4.39
N TYR A 131 -19.18 -10.14 5.49
CA TYR A 131 -17.82 -9.96 5.98
C TYR A 131 -17.61 -10.65 7.33
N ASN A 132 -18.27 -11.78 7.54
CA ASN A 132 -18.14 -12.59 8.74
C ASN A 132 -17.73 -14.01 8.35
N TYR A 133 -16.44 -14.29 8.41
CA TYR A 133 -15.89 -15.63 8.15
C TYR A 133 -15.57 -16.39 9.45
N GLY A 134 -15.98 -15.83 10.61
CA GLY A 134 -15.91 -16.47 11.92
C GLY A 134 -14.54 -16.43 12.61
N GLY A 135 -13.58 -15.67 12.08
CA GLY A 135 -12.28 -15.41 12.69
C GLY A 135 -12.29 -14.18 13.57
N SER A 136 -12.80 -13.05 13.06
CA SER A 136 -12.77 -11.74 13.71
C SER A 136 -13.25 -11.75 15.17
N ARG A 137 -12.45 -11.15 16.05
CA ARG A 137 -12.60 -11.17 17.51
C ARG A 137 -12.66 -9.79 18.11
N LEU A 138 -13.28 -9.75 19.29
CA LEU A 138 -13.07 -8.67 20.23
C LEU A 138 -11.91 -9.06 21.13
N THR A 139 -10.84 -8.30 21.07
CA THR A 139 -9.73 -8.42 22.00
C THR A 139 -10.13 -7.69 23.28
N ARG A 140 -9.67 -8.17 24.44
CA ARG A 140 -9.74 -7.39 25.70
C ARG A 140 -8.51 -6.51 25.89
N LEU A 141 -7.80 -6.21 24.80
CA LEU A 141 -6.68 -5.30 24.85
C LEU A 141 -7.25 -3.90 24.99
N LYS A 142 -7.25 -3.40 26.21
CA LYS A 142 -7.09 -1.97 26.34
C LYS A 142 -5.66 -1.70 25.93
N ILE A 143 -5.44 -1.27 24.69
CA ILE A 143 -4.31 -0.39 24.39
C ILE A 143 -4.65 0.95 25.06
N SER A 144 -4.80 0.90 26.38
CA SER A 144 -4.70 2.08 27.21
C SER A 144 -3.25 2.52 27.05
N PRO A 145 -2.98 3.82 26.94
CA PRO A 145 -1.63 4.32 27.14
C PRO A 145 -1.21 3.94 28.56
N LEU A 146 -0.60 2.76 28.73
CA LEU A 146 -0.17 2.29 30.02
C LEU A 146 0.98 3.22 30.43
N THR A 147 0.68 4.12 31.37
CA THR A 147 1.63 4.75 32.30
C THR A 147 2.61 5.82 31.75
N GLY A 148 2.45 6.33 30.52
CA GLY A 148 3.29 7.43 30.01
C GLY A 148 4.57 6.99 29.28
N SER A 149 4.60 5.76 28.75
CA SER A 149 5.68 5.28 27.89
C SER A 149 5.39 5.56 26.40
N CYS A 150 6.41 5.97 25.63
CA CYS A 150 6.31 6.27 24.20
C CYS A 150 6.56 5.05 23.29
N ASN A 151 6.39 3.83 23.81
CA ASN A 151 6.59 2.56 23.11
C ASN A 151 5.28 1.90 22.67
N GLY A 152 4.20 2.67 22.51
CA GLY A 152 2.85 2.16 22.33
C GLY A 152 2.67 1.27 21.09
N ALA A 153 3.34 1.56 19.96
CA ALA A 153 3.33 0.68 18.80
C ALA A 153 3.97 -0.69 19.09
N ALA A 154 5.19 -0.72 19.63
CA ALA A 154 5.86 -1.98 19.98
C ALA A 154 5.07 -2.79 21.03
N GLN A 155 4.47 -2.10 22.01
CA GLN A 155 3.60 -2.75 22.99
C GLN A 155 2.31 -3.29 22.35
N ALA A 156 1.68 -2.54 21.45
CA ALA A 156 0.46 -2.98 20.77
C ALA A 156 0.74 -4.15 19.83
N PHE A 157 1.89 -4.17 19.15
CA PHE A 157 2.33 -5.32 18.36
C PHE A 157 2.63 -6.54 19.23
N SER A 158 3.39 -6.35 20.31
CA SER A 158 3.70 -7.43 21.25
C SER A 158 2.44 -8.01 21.91
N THR A 159 1.52 -7.17 22.36
CA THR A 159 0.30 -7.61 23.07
C THR A 159 -0.81 -8.06 22.13
N GLY A 160 -0.94 -7.43 20.97
CA GLY A 160 -1.95 -7.71 19.96
C GLY A 160 -1.68 -8.94 19.12
N PHE A 161 -0.41 -9.21 18.83
CA PHE A 161 -0.03 -10.20 17.82
C PHE A 161 0.95 -11.25 18.36
N ASP A 162 1.98 -10.83 19.12
CA ASP A 162 3.10 -11.73 19.47
C ASP A 162 2.82 -12.58 20.72
N ASN A 163 2.10 -12.04 21.70
CA ASN A 163 1.79 -12.73 22.95
C ASN A 163 0.63 -13.72 22.75
N GLY A 164 0.98 -14.96 22.40
CA GLY A 164 0.09 -16.11 22.23
C GLY A 164 -0.82 -16.47 23.42
N ASN A 165 -0.70 -15.76 24.55
CA ASN A 165 -1.46 -15.97 25.78
C ASN A 165 -2.60 -14.96 26.04
N GLN A 166 -2.91 -14.03 25.12
CA GLN A 166 -3.99 -13.06 25.33
C GLN A 166 -4.91 -12.86 24.10
N MET A 167 -5.89 -13.75 23.93
CA MET A 167 -7.28 -13.48 23.45
C MET A 167 -7.54 -12.59 22.19
N ALA A 168 -6.54 -12.34 21.35
CA ALA A 168 -6.63 -11.69 20.04
C ALA A 168 -5.92 -12.48 18.93
N VAL A 169 -5.38 -13.65 19.27
CA VAL A 169 -4.51 -14.41 18.38
C VAL A 169 -5.36 -14.94 17.23
N MET A 170 -5.04 -14.47 16.03
CA MET A 170 -5.50 -15.04 14.78
C MET A 170 -5.34 -16.57 14.89
N PRO A 171 -6.39 -17.37 14.66
CA PRO A 171 -6.29 -18.82 14.79
C PRO A 171 -5.08 -19.34 13.98
N PRO A 172 -4.20 -20.22 14.52
CA PRO A 172 -2.97 -20.62 13.83
C PRO A 172 -3.17 -21.16 12.42
N ARG A 173 -4.35 -21.73 12.12
CA ARG A 173 -4.72 -22.17 10.77
C ARG A 173 -4.89 -21.06 9.73
N ARG A 174 -5.03 -19.80 10.16
CA ARG A 174 -5.18 -18.59 9.34
C ARG A 174 -3.88 -17.77 9.22
N GLU A 175 -2.96 -17.97 10.16
CA GLU A 175 -1.60 -17.42 10.06
C GLU A 175 -0.98 -17.79 8.70
N ASN A 176 -0.20 -16.87 8.14
CA ASN A 176 0.42 -16.97 6.80
C ASN A 176 -0.54 -17.01 5.61
N ILE A 177 -1.85 -16.95 5.83
CA ILE A 177 -2.86 -16.73 4.78
C ILE A 177 -3.46 -15.34 4.91
N PHE A 178 -3.88 -14.94 6.10
CA PHE A 178 -4.52 -13.66 6.35
C PHE A 178 -3.49 -12.57 6.68
N HIS A 179 -3.70 -11.35 6.19
CA HIS A 179 -3.23 -10.14 6.85
C HIS A 179 -4.03 -9.94 8.14
N HIS A 180 -3.42 -9.39 9.18
CA HIS A 180 -4.05 -9.20 10.48
C HIS A 180 -4.09 -7.73 10.84
N VAL A 181 -5.29 -7.23 11.10
CA VAL A 181 -5.53 -5.84 11.48
C VAL A 181 -6.07 -5.78 12.89
N LEU A 182 -5.53 -4.89 13.70
CA LEU A 182 -6.08 -4.57 15.01
C LEU A 182 -6.57 -3.12 15.04
N PHE A 183 -7.87 -2.92 15.23
CA PHE A 183 -8.41 -1.62 15.60
C PHE A 183 -8.22 -1.38 17.09
N ALA A 184 -7.37 -0.43 17.42
CA ALA A 184 -6.99 -0.04 18.77
C ALA A 184 -7.60 1.31 19.16
N ASP A 185 -7.48 1.69 20.43
CA ASP A 185 -7.68 3.09 20.84
C ASP A 185 -6.51 3.94 20.28
N ARG A 186 -5.79 4.70 21.12
CA ARG A 186 -4.58 5.41 20.67
C ARG A 186 -3.39 4.45 20.58
N ILE A 187 -2.61 4.55 19.49
CA ILE A 187 -1.36 3.80 19.34
C ILE A 187 -0.28 4.31 20.31
N ASN A 188 -0.15 5.63 20.48
CA ASN A 188 0.76 6.26 21.45
C ASN A 188 0.06 7.38 22.25
N PRO A 189 0.52 7.71 23.46
CA PRO A 189 0.05 8.90 24.18
C PRO A 189 0.25 10.18 23.34
N ALA A 190 -0.65 11.16 23.50
CA ALA A 190 -0.54 12.44 22.79
C ALA A 190 0.75 13.22 23.12
N SER A 191 1.32 13.00 24.32
CA SER A 191 2.56 13.62 24.75
C SER A 191 3.82 13.01 24.15
N CYS A 192 3.69 11.93 23.36
CA CYS A 192 4.82 11.22 22.77
C CYS A 192 5.04 11.62 21.32
N PRO A 193 6.26 11.46 20.78
CA PRO A 193 6.48 11.52 19.33
C PRO A 193 5.56 10.53 18.61
N GLY A 194 4.91 10.99 17.53
CA GLY A 194 3.87 10.23 16.82
C GLY A 194 2.55 10.10 17.60
N GLY A 195 2.34 10.93 18.62
CA GLY A 195 1.05 11.05 19.29
C GLY A 195 0.01 11.59 18.30
N GLY A 196 -1.06 10.84 18.06
CA GLY A 196 -2.10 11.20 17.08
C GLY A 196 -1.98 10.47 15.74
N VAL A 197 -0.94 9.66 15.53
CA VAL A 197 -0.89 8.71 14.42
C VAL A 197 -2.09 7.77 14.47
N LEU A 198 -2.73 7.57 13.32
CA LEU A 198 -3.93 6.75 13.17
C LEU A 198 -3.64 5.35 12.66
N GLY A 199 -2.46 5.08 12.13
CA GLY A 199 -2.14 3.80 11.53
C GLY A 199 -0.66 3.49 11.68
N ILE A 200 -0.33 2.20 11.76
CA ILE A 200 1.05 1.75 11.66
C ILE A 200 1.09 0.29 11.21
N ALA A 201 1.83 0.01 10.14
CA ALA A 201 2.21 -1.33 9.75
C ALA A 201 3.47 -1.80 10.50
N ARG A 202 3.56 -3.10 10.72
CA ARG A 202 4.76 -3.67 11.36
C ARG A 202 5.97 -3.58 10.44
N ALA A 203 5.78 -3.75 9.14
CA ALA A 203 6.84 -3.78 8.13
C ALA A 203 6.30 -3.44 6.72
N ILE A 204 7.22 -3.10 5.82
CA ILE A 204 6.96 -2.90 4.39
C ILE A 204 7.87 -3.84 3.57
N PRO A 205 7.33 -4.83 2.85
CA PRO A 205 6.00 -5.41 3.04
C PRO A 205 5.89 -6.10 4.41
N GLY A 206 4.67 -6.42 4.81
CA GLY A 206 4.34 -6.98 6.12
C GLY A 206 3.00 -7.69 6.10
N ARG A 207 2.60 -8.25 7.23
CA ARG A 207 1.29 -8.94 7.35
C ARG A 207 0.39 -8.35 8.42
N GLN A 208 0.89 -7.40 9.20
CA GLN A 208 0.24 -6.92 10.41
C GLN A 208 0.25 -5.40 10.46
N PHE A 209 -0.90 -4.82 10.76
CA PHE A 209 -0.99 -3.39 11.04
C PHE A 209 -2.06 -3.07 12.08
N ILE A 210 -1.95 -1.87 12.64
CA ILE A 210 -2.85 -1.35 13.65
C ILE A 210 -3.52 -0.10 13.08
N VAL A 211 -4.82 0.02 13.31
CA VAL A 211 -5.57 1.26 13.10
C VAL A 211 -5.93 1.82 14.47
N GLY A 212 -5.36 2.96 14.81
CA GLY A 212 -5.67 3.74 16.01
C GLY A 212 -6.91 4.61 15.82
N VAL A 213 -7.77 4.62 16.84
CA VAL A 213 -9.00 5.39 16.86
C VAL A 213 -8.93 6.45 17.94
N LEU A 214 -9.01 7.73 17.55
CA LEU A 214 -9.05 8.83 18.51
C LEU A 214 -10.47 8.98 19.12
N PRO A 215 -10.60 9.39 20.40
CA PRO A 215 -11.91 9.47 21.06
C PRO A 215 -12.95 10.37 20.38
N HIS A 216 -12.55 11.40 19.63
CA HIS A 216 -13.48 12.27 18.91
C HIS A 216 -14.02 11.65 17.61
N MET A 217 -13.35 10.62 17.06
CA MET A 217 -13.77 9.92 15.84
C MET A 217 -15.03 9.08 16.00
N ILE A 218 -15.45 8.86 17.24
CA ILE A 218 -16.55 7.96 17.59
C ILE A 218 -17.92 8.60 17.26
N PHE A 219 -17.99 9.92 17.18
CA PHE A 219 -19.24 10.68 17.10
C PHE A 219 -19.40 11.44 15.78
N GLU A 220 -18.49 11.26 14.84
CA GLU A 220 -18.38 12.11 13.66
C GLU A 220 -18.33 11.27 12.38
N GLU A 221 -19.49 11.07 11.75
CA GLU A 221 -19.60 10.34 10.47
C GLU A 221 -18.71 10.95 9.37
N ARG A 222 -18.42 12.25 9.45
CA ARG A 222 -17.47 12.95 8.55
C ARG A 222 -16.04 12.38 8.59
N LEU A 223 -15.68 11.60 9.60
CA LEU A 223 -14.35 11.00 9.77
C LEU A 223 -14.27 9.55 9.26
N VAL A 224 -15.36 8.99 8.72
CA VAL A 224 -15.33 7.67 8.04
C VAL A 224 -14.26 7.61 6.93
N PRO A 225 -14.10 8.64 6.07
CA PRO A 225 -13.02 8.68 5.09
C PRO A 225 -11.62 8.56 5.69
N GLU A 226 -11.40 9.17 6.86
CA GLU A 226 -10.10 9.14 7.54
C GLU A 226 -9.77 7.74 8.07
N ILE A 227 -10.76 7.04 8.63
CA ILE A 227 -10.60 5.67 9.13
C ILE A 227 -10.40 4.69 7.98
N LEU A 228 -11.25 4.79 6.95
CA LEU A 228 -11.15 3.95 5.75
C LEU A 228 -9.81 4.18 5.04
N GLY A 229 -9.45 5.43 4.83
CA GLY A 229 -8.19 5.82 4.20
C GLY A 229 -6.97 5.30 4.98
N THR A 230 -6.99 5.40 6.32
CA THR A 230 -5.96 4.81 7.18
C THR A 230 -5.88 3.29 7.02
N PHE A 231 -7.01 2.60 7.05
CA PHE A 231 -7.02 1.14 6.87
C PHE A 231 -6.38 0.73 5.53
N VAL A 232 -6.74 1.42 4.45
CA VAL A 232 -6.20 1.15 3.12
C VAL A 232 -4.73 1.53 3.02
N HIS A 233 -4.31 2.64 3.63
CA HIS A 233 -2.92 3.09 3.70
C HIS A 233 -2.02 2.04 4.36
N GLU A 234 -2.38 1.59 5.56
CA GLU A 234 -1.62 0.58 6.29
C GLU A 234 -1.60 -0.78 5.59
N TRP A 235 -2.67 -1.11 4.87
CA TRP A 235 -2.65 -2.31 4.03
C TRP A 235 -1.71 -2.16 2.84
N GLY A 236 -1.58 -0.96 2.27
CA GLY A 236 -0.62 -0.68 1.21
C GLY A 236 0.82 -0.94 1.66
N HIS A 237 1.15 -0.57 2.90
CA HIS A 237 2.44 -0.93 3.51
C HIS A 237 2.65 -2.43 3.59
N ASN A 238 1.65 -3.18 4.06
CA ASN A 238 1.70 -4.64 4.07
C ASN A 238 1.96 -5.22 2.67
N LEU A 239 1.47 -4.57 1.62
CA LEU A 239 1.66 -4.95 0.22
C LEU A 239 2.93 -4.36 -0.42
N GLY A 240 3.78 -3.67 0.35
CA GLY A 240 5.11 -3.21 -0.09
C GLY A 240 5.20 -1.76 -0.57
N LEU A 241 4.12 -0.98 -0.43
CA LEU A 241 4.06 0.43 -0.84
C LEU A 241 4.63 1.36 0.23
N LYS A 242 5.21 2.48 -0.20
CA LYS A 242 5.72 3.56 0.66
C LYS A 242 5.01 4.88 0.37
N HIS A 243 5.22 5.88 1.21
CA HIS A 243 4.43 7.10 1.19
C HIS A 243 4.61 7.99 -0.04
N GLY A 244 5.77 7.98 -0.68
CA GLY A 244 6.08 8.82 -1.85
C GLY A 244 5.95 8.09 -3.19
N GLY A 245 5.29 6.94 -3.21
CA GLY A 245 5.03 6.15 -4.43
C GLY A 245 6.22 5.34 -4.91
N ASN A 246 7.26 5.22 -4.08
CA ASN A 246 8.34 4.25 -4.26
C ASN A 246 7.95 2.91 -3.61
N ILE A 247 8.64 1.84 -4.02
CA ILE A 247 8.38 0.47 -3.52
C ILE A 247 9.57 -0.07 -2.74
N PHE A 248 9.35 -1.00 -1.80
CA PHE A 248 10.46 -1.68 -1.11
C PHE A 248 11.03 -2.83 -1.96
N PRO A 249 12.36 -3.12 -1.96
CA PRO A 249 13.47 -2.44 -1.29
C PRO A 249 14.10 -1.30 -2.12
N SER A 250 13.37 -0.73 -3.10
CA SER A 250 13.98 0.17 -4.08
C SER A 250 14.68 1.36 -3.44
N GLY A 251 15.94 1.58 -3.84
CA GLY A 251 16.83 2.64 -3.37
C GLY A 251 16.52 4.01 -3.96
N SER A 252 15.25 4.37 -4.09
CA SER A 252 14.85 5.72 -4.47
C SER A 252 14.98 6.62 -3.24
N PHE A 253 15.89 7.59 -3.30
CA PHE A 253 16.31 8.41 -2.15
C PHE A 253 15.33 9.52 -1.77
N ASN A 254 14.22 9.69 -2.50
CA ASN A 254 13.24 10.75 -2.23
C ASN A 254 11.83 10.14 -2.16
N ASP A 255 11.54 9.46 -1.05
CA ASP A 255 10.19 9.07 -0.68
C ASP A 255 9.49 10.29 -0.08
N ASN A 256 8.98 11.17 -0.95
CA ASN A 256 8.28 12.37 -0.51
C ASN A 256 6.79 12.07 -0.30
N PRO A 257 6.30 11.97 0.96
CA PRO A 257 4.91 11.63 1.25
C PRO A 257 3.90 12.70 0.78
N TRP A 258 4.36 13.94 0.56
CA TRP A 258 3.52 15.09 0.24
C TRP A 258 3.44 15.41 -1.25
N ALA A 259 4.08 14.61 -2.11
CA ALA A 259 4.22 14.91 -3.53
C ALA A 259 2.85 14.97 -4.26
N PRO A 260 2.46 16.12 -4.87
CA PRO A 260 1.18 16.26 -5.56
C PRO A 260 0.97 15.37 -6.78
N ASN A 261 2.03 14.74 -7.31
CA ASN A 261 1.97 13.79 -8.40
C ASN A 261 1.89 12.33 -7.92
N HIS A 262 1.64 12.08 -6.63
CA HIS A 262 1.38 10.76 -6.08
C HIS A 262 -0.11 10.60 -5.76
N MET A 263 -0.87 10.15 -6.75
CA MET A 263 -2.33 10.01 -6.67
C MET A 263 -2.70 8.67 -6.05
N SER A 264 -2.45 8.54 -4.75
CA SER A 264 -2.63 7.32 -3.97
C SER A 264 -3.00 7.66 -2.54
N VAL A 265 -3.80 6.81 -1.90
CA VAL A 265 -4.00 6.86 -0.43
C VAL A 265 -2.70 6.68 0.36
N MET A 266 -1.63 6.19 -0.26
CA MET A 266 -0.28 6.17 0.35
C MET A 266 0.31 7.57 0.54
N SER A 267 -0.15 8.57 -0.21
CA SER A 267 0.31 9.95 -0.05
C SER A 267 -0.41 10.63 1.11
N TYR A 268 0.32 11.44 1.88
CA TYR A 268 -0.24 12.18 3.02
C TYR A 268 -1.30 13.20 2.62
N ILE A 269 -1.16 13.83 1.44
CA ILE A 269 -2.20 14.74 0.90
C ILE A 269 -3.51 14.02 0.53
N HIS A 270 -3.48 12.68 0.43
CA HIS A 270 -4.58 11.85 -0.02
C HIS A 270 -4.92 10.71 0.96
N ALA A 271 -4.38 10.71 2.19
CA ALA A 271 -4.55 9.65 3.17
C ALA A 271 -6.01 9.47 3.63
N GLY A 272 -6.83 10.53 3.55
CA GLY A 272 -8.30 10.49 3.76
C GLY A 272 -9.11 10.19 2.50
N GLY A 273 -8.44 9.79 1.41
CA GLY A 273 -9.01 9.53 0.09
C GLY A 273 -8.60 10.57 -0.97
N ILE A 274 -8.43 10.09 -2.20
CA ILE A 274 -8.12 10.90 -3.38
C ILE A 274 -9.34 11.74 -3.76
N PHE A 275 -9.13 13.01 -4.11
CA PHE A 275 -10.23 13.91 -4.47
C PHE A 275 -10.80 13.57 -5.84
N ALA A 276 -12.10 13.27 -5.87
CA ALA A 276 -12.84 13.00 -7.09
C ALA A 276 -13.26 14.29 -7.82
N THR A 277 -13.50 14.17 -9.13
CA THR A 277 -14.29 15.15 -9.87
C THR A 277 -15.78 14.97 -9.57
N ALA A 278 -16.56 16.06 -9.64
CA ALA A 278 -17.97 16.12 -9.19
C ALA A 278 -18.95 15.13 -9.89
N ASN A 279 -18.49 14.39 -10.90
CA ASN A 279 -19.28 13.40 -11.64
C ASN A 279 -19.22 11.98 -11.04
N LEU A 280 -18.64 11.80 -9.86
CA LEU A 280 -18.55 10.51 -9.17
C LEU A 280 -19.45 10.50 -7.93
N SER A 281 -20.04 9.34 -7.63
CA SER A 281 -20.99 9.14 -6.54
C SER A 281 -20.41 9.40 -5.14
N SER A 282 -19.08 9.44 -5.01
CA SER A 282 -18.35 9.78 -3.78
C SER A 282 -17.33 10.89 -4.06
N PRO A 283 -17.21 11.92 -3.19
CA PRO A 283 -16.20 12.98 -3.33
C PRO A 283 -14.77 12.50 -3.03
N ARG A 284 -14.62 11.27 -2.51
CA ARG A 284 -13.34 10.63 -2.18
C ARG A 284 -13.24 9.27 -2.84
N ILE A 285 -12.09 8.98 -3.42
CA ILE A 285 -11.73 7.71 -4.04
C ILE A 285 -10.64 7.08 -3.19
N PHE A 286 -10.86 5.85 -2.75
CA PHE A 286 -9.86 5.05 -2.04
C PHE A 286 -9.22 4.12 -3.06
N ASP A 287 -7.95 4.35 -3.36
CA ASP A 287 -7.23 3.63 -4.40
C ASP A 287 -5.73 3.82 -4.23
N TYR A 288 -4.98 2.86 -4.79
CA TYR A 288 -3.55 3.04 -5.04
C TYR A 288 -3.34 3.54 -6.46
N GLN A 289 -2.19 4.16 -6.72
CA GLN A 289 -1.95 4.80 -7.99
C GLN A 289 -1.90 3.76 -9.13
N ARG A 290 -2.82 3.89 -10.09
CA ARG A 290 -2.98 2.92 -11.20
C ARG A 290 -2.08 3.17 -12.40
N LEU A 291 -1.52 4.36 -12.52
CA LEU A 291 -0.74 4.76 -13.68
C LEU A 291 0.45 5.62 -13.24
N PRO A 292 1.60 5.50 -13.93
CA PRO A 292 2.73 6.37 -13.64
C PRO A 292 2.41 7.83 -13.96
N ILE A 293 2.71 8.74 -13.04
CA ILE A 293 2.52 10.18 -13.23
C ILE A 293 3.89 10.87 -13.40
N PRO A 294 4.07 11.73 -14.42
CA PRO A 294 5.33 12.42 -14.66
C PRO A 294 5.88 13.17 -13.43
N ALA A 295 7.20 13.33 -13.41
CA ALA A 295 7.89 14.13 -12.40
C ALA A 295 7.43 15.60 -12.44
N LEU A 296 7.43 16.25 -11.28
CA LEU A 296 7.25 17.69 -11.12
C LEU A 296 8.56 18.33 -10.66
N ASN A 297 8.85 19.51 -11.20
CA ASN A 297 9.96 20.34 -10.76
C ASN A 297 9.39 21.68 -10.35
N GLU A 298 9.44 21.98 -9.06
CA GLU A 298 8.91 23.19 -8.44
C GLU A 298 9.52 24.47 -8.97
N ASN A 299 10.70 24.41 -9.62
CA ASN A 299 11.31 25.57 -10.29
C ASN A 299 10.81 25.79 -11.72
N HIS A 300 10.07 24.82 -12.29
CA HIS A 300 9.67 24.78 -13.69
C HIS A 300 8.28 24.14 -13.89
N LEU A 301 7.32 24.48 -13.03
CA LEU A 301 5.96 23.95 -13.10
C LEU A 301 5.21 24.55 -14.27
N ARG A 302 4.50 23.70 -15.02
CA ARG A 302 3.71 24.11 -16.20
C ARG A 302 2.23 24.05 -15.86
N GLU A 303 1.67 25.19 -15.48
CA GLU A 303 0.27 25.29 -15.07
C GLU A 303 -0.74 24.91 -16.15
N PRO A 304 -0.56 25.25 -17.45
CA PRO A 304 -1.56 24.93 -18.48
C PRO A 304 -1.83 23.42 -18.68
N VAL A 305 -0.95 22.54 -18.18
CA VAL A 305 -0.99 21.10 -18.42
C VAL A 305 -1.10 20.25 -17.16
N GLY A 306 -1.10 20.86 -15.98
CA GLY A 306 -1.23 20.16 -14.68
C GLY A 306 -0.24 19.01 -14.54
N LEU A 307 -0.74 17.83 -14.16
CA LEU A 307 0.08 16.62 -13.99
C LEU A 307 0.49 15.94 -15.30
N ARG A 308 0.01 16.40 -16.47
CA ARG A 308 0.34 15.79 -17.79
C ARG A 308 0.10 14.29 -17.85
N ALA A 309 -0.78 13.77 -16.99
CA ALA A 309 -1.22 12.39 -17.02
C ALA A 309 -2.15 12.21 -18.23
N PHE A 310 -1.52 12.01 -19.40
CA PHE A 310 -2.18 11.36 -20.53
C PHE A 310 -2.68 10.01 -20.01
N TRP A 311 -3.84 9.57 -20.48
CA TRP A 311 -4.67 8.45 -20.00
C TRP A 311 -5.76 8.85 -18.99
N LEU A 312 -6.97 8.36 -19.29
CA LEU A 312 -8.30 8.79 -18.83
C LEU A 312 -8.52 8.82 -17.31
N GLN A 313 -7.63 8.24 -16.51
CA GLN A 313 -7.81 8.08 -15.08
C GLN A 313 -7.65 9.40 -14.31
N ALA A 314 -6.67 10.23 -14.66
CA ALA A 314 -6.48 11.55 -14.03
C ALA A 314 -7.59 12.55 -14.39
N ALA A 315 -8.41 12.26 -15.40
CA ALA A 315 -9.62 13.03 -15.66
C ALA A 315 -10.69 12.84 -14.55
N GLY A 316 -10.62 11.73 -13.81
CA GLY A 316 -11.49 11.45 -12.66
C GLY A 316 -11.02 12.06 -11.35
N TYR A 317 -9.78 12.54 -11.27
CA TYR A 317 -9.15 13.03 -10.04
C TYR A 317 -8.95 14.55 -10.06
N LYS A 318 -8.98 15.19 -8.89
CA LYS A 318 -8.47 16.54 -8.63
C LYS A 318 -7.12 16.45 -7.93
N VAL A 319 -6.23 17.42 -8.17
CA VAL A 319 -4.92 17.49 -7.50
C VAL A 319 -5.08 18.24 -6.19
N ALA A 320 -4.51 17.70 -5.13
CA ALA A 320 -4.31 18.42 -3.88
C ALA A 320 -2.84 18.87 -3.77
N PHE A 321 -2.61 20.09 -3.31
CA PHE A 321 -1.28 20.68 -3.20
C PHE A 321 -1.31 21.86 -2.23
N PHE A 322 -0.14 22.37 -1.84
CA PHE A 322 -0.02 23.59 -1.03
C PHE A 322 0.29 24.79 -1.92
N CYS A 323 -0.33 25.93 -1.63
CA CYS A 323 0.05 27.21 -2.20
C CYS A 323 1.35 27.72 -1.54
N PRO A 324 2.11 28.64 -2.17
CA PRO A 324 3.32 29.21 -1.58
C PRO A 324 3.13 29.91 -0.23
N ASN A 325 1.90 30.32 0.09
CA ASN A 325 1.53 30.92 1.38
C ASN A 325 1.24 29.87 2.49
N GLY A 326 1.30 28.58 2.18
CA GLY A 326 1.01 27.47 3.09
C GLY A 326 -0.44 26.97 3.04
N ASP A 327 -1.32 27.58 2.25
CA ASP A 327 -2.71 27.15 2.18
C ASP A 327 -2.86 25.84 1.41
N PHE A 328 -3.65 24.91 1.95
CA PHE A 328 -4.03 23.69 1.23
C PHE A 328 -5.07 23.99 0.16
N LYS A 329 -4.79 23.58 -1.09
CA LYS A 329 -5.65 23.82 -2.25
C LYS A 329 -5.96 22.52 -2.97
N ILE A 330 -7.19 22.42 -3.45
CA ILE A 330 -7.63 21.37 -4.37
C ILE A 330 -7.90 22.03 -5.72
N SER A 331 -7.38 21.44 -6.80
CA SER A 331 -7.56 21.98 -8.14
C SER A 331 -9.04 22.07 -8.52
N ARG A 332 -9.46 23.21 -9.07
CA ARG A 332 -10.83 23.40 -9.59
C ARG A 332 -11.15 22.46 -10.76
N ARG A 333 -10.13 22.09 -11.54
CA ARG A 333 -10.26 21.23 -12.73
C ARG A 333 -9.63 19.86 -12.48
N PRO A 334 -9.96 18.86 -13.32
CA PRO A 334 -9.32 17.55 -13.25
C PRO A 334 -7.80 17.63 -13.37
N ALA A 335 -7.09 16.66 -12.82
CA ALA A 335 -5.64 16.67 -12.67
C ALA A 335 -4.84 16.69 -13.99
N ASN A 336 -5.48 16.29 -15.09
CA ASN A 336 -4.91 16.38 -16.44
C ASN A 336 -5.20 17.71 -17.16
N ARG A 337 -5.83 18.68 -16.47
CA ARG A 337 -6.09 20.03 -16.96
C ARG A 337 -5.18 21.02 -16.24
N ARG A 338 -5.42 22.31 -16.51
CA ARG A 338 -4.66 23.38 -15.89
C ARG A 338 -4.78 23.35 -14.36
N VAL A 339 -3.64 23.48 -13.70
CA VAL A 339 -3.51 23.61 -12.24
C VAL A 339 -2.72 24.89 -12.00
N ASP A 340 -3.30 25.80 -11.23
CA ASP A 340 -2.70 27.06 -10.80
C ASP A 340 -1.85 26.75 -9.56
N TRP A 341 -0.57 26.44 -9.80
CA TRP A 341 0.37 25.90 -8.83
C TRP A 341 0.88 26.96 -7.85
N ASN A 342 0.99 28.21 -8.29
CA ASN A 342 1.43 29.32 -7.45
C ASN A 342 0.28 30.11 -6.80
N CYS A 343 -0.96 29.78 -7.14
CA CYS A 343 -2.18 30.33 -6.57
C CYS A 343 -2.42 31.82 -6.87
N ASP A 344 -1.99 32.28 -8.04
CA ASP A 344 -2.14 33.68 -8.49
C ASP A 344 -3.32 33.90 -9.46
N ASP A 345 -4.13 32.85 -9.71
CA ASP A 345 -5.24 32.82 -10.68
C ASP A 345 -4.81 33.11 -12.14
N ALA A 346 -3.50 33.11 -12.44
CA ALA A 346 -2.93 33.09 -13.78
C ALA A 346 -2.45 31.69 -14.17
N PHE A 347 -2.02 31.52 -15.42
CA PHE A 347 -1.51 30.23 -15.92
C PHE A 347 -0.26 30.44 -16.76
N GLY A 348 0.86 29.87 -16.32
CA GLY A 348 2.14 30.01 -17.01
C GLY A 348 3.17 28.93 -16.66
N LEU A 349 4.43 29.28 -16.86
CA LEU A 349 5.57 28.57 -16.31
C LEU A 349 5.93 29.26 -15.01
N VAL A 350 5.85 28.54 -13.89
CA VAL A 350 6.00 29.13 -12.56
C VAL A 350 7.00 28.36 -11.71
N SER A 351 7.48 29.04 -10.67
CA SER A 351 8.20 28.43 -9.56
C SER A 351 7.33 28.51 -8.32
N ALA A 352 7.00 27.37 -7.71
CA ALA A 352 6.15 27.31 -6.52
C ALA A 352 6.45 26.06 -5.70
N ASN A 353 6.51 26.23 -4.38
CA ASN A 353 6.47 25.12 -3.44
C ASN A 353 5.04 24.57 -3.41
N ILE A 354 4.87 23.31 -3.80
CA ILE A 354 3.55 22.69 -3.97
C ILE A 354 3.26 21.58 -2.97
N ASP A 355 4.21 21.25 -2.09
CA ASP A 355 4.11 20.17 -1.10
C ASP A 355 4.39 20.62 0.35
N GLY A 356 4.71 21.90 0.55
CA GLY A 356 5.07 22.48 1.85
C GLY A 356 6.47 22.11 2.34
N GLN A 357 7.30 21.46 1.53
CA GLN A 357 8.61 20.92 1.90
C GLN A 357 9.75 21.65 1.18
N PRO A 358 11.01 21.57 1.66
CA PRO A 358 12.14 22.21 0.98
C PRO A 358 12.55 21.52 -0.34
N ASN A 359 12.00 20.35 -0.66
CA ASN A 359 12.37 19.59 -1.84
C ASN A 359 11.67 20.14 -3.09
N THR A 360 12.46 20.54 -4.09
CA THR A 360 11.93 21.14 -5.33
C THR A 360 11.72 20.13 -6.47
N PHE A 361 12.06 18.86 -6.28
CA PHE A 361 11.93 17.84 -7.33
C PHE A 361 11.16 16.62 -6.85
N HIS A 362 10.00 16.41 -7.46
CA HIS A 362 9.12 15.26 -7.19
C HIS A 362 9.29 14.26 -8.33
N PRO A 363 9.88 13.08 -8.08
CA PRO A 363 10.17 12.12 -9.14
C PRO A 363 8.89 11.58 -9.80
N ARG A 364 9.04 10.94 -10.96
CA ARG A 364 7.95 10.22 -11.61
C ARG A 364 7.49 9.08 -10.69
N THR A 365 6.19 9.01 -10.42
CA THR A 365 5.59 7.95 -9.61
C THR A 365 5.22 6.75 -10.49
N LEU A 366 5.05 5.56 -9.91
CA LEU A 366 4.83 4.28 -10.61
C LEU A 366 3.35 3.83 -10.58
N ASN A 367 3.00 2.79 -11.33
CA ASN A 367 1.73 2.10 -11.12
C ASN A 367 1.87 1.17 -9.90
N GLU A 368 1.39 1.59 -8.74
CA GLU A 368 1.54 0.86 -7.47
C GLU A 368 0.89 -0.52 -7.51
N TRP A 369 -0.25 -0.68 -8.19
CA TRP A 369 -0.91 -1.97 -8.32
C TRP A 369 -0.06 -3.02 -9.04
N ALA A 370 0.82 -2.59 -9.96
CA ALA A 370 1.73 -3.49 -10.67
C ALA A 370 2.93 -3.93 -9.83
N GLU A 371 3.20 -3.24 -8.71
CA GLU A 371 4.39 -3.44 -7.89
C GLU A 371 4.09 -4.12 -6.54
N MET A 372 2.82 -4.41 -6.26
CA MET A 372 2.40 -5.01 -4.99
C MET A 372 2.98 -6.41 -4.76
N VAL A 373 3.29 -6.68 -3.50
CA VAL A 373 3.78 -7.95 -2.99
C VAL A 373 2.65 -8.68 -2.26
N PHE A 374 2.14 -9.74 -2.86
CA PHE A 374 1.06 -10.58 -2.29
C PHE A 374 1.60 -11.80 -1.52
N GLY A 375 2.74 -12.36 -1.96
CA GLY A 375 3.34 -13.56 -1.39
C GLY A 375 4.63 -13.31 -0.59
N GLY A 376 4.82 -14.04 0.51
CA GLY A 376 5.96 -13.96 1.45
C GLY A 376 7.29 -14.54 0.96
N SER A 377 7.62 -14.44 -0.32
CA SER A 377 8.94 -14.84 -0.84
C SER A 377 9.69 -13.63 -1.38
N PHE A 378 10.60 -13.08 -0.58
CA PHE A 378 11.74 -12.36 -1.15
C PHE A 378 12.71 -13.35 -1.79
N ALA A 379 13.18 -12.99 -2.99
CA ALA A 379 14.21 -13.61 -3.82
C ALA A 379 14.97 -14.78 -3.17
N GLY A 380 14.57 -16.00 -3.54
CA GLY A 380 15.30 -17.23 -3.22
C GLY A 380 14.41 -18.37 -2.75
N GLY A 381 13.56 -18.90 -3.64
CA GLY A 381 13.01 -20.27 -3.55
C GLY A 381 12.45 -20.69 -2.18
N GLY A 382 11.74 -19.79 -1.49
CA GLY A 382 11.15 -20.06 -0.18
C GLY A 382 9.75 -20.64 -0.31
N THR A 383 9.63 -21.97 -0.17
CA THR A 383 8.36 -22.66 0.09
C THR A 383 7.60 -22.03 1.25
N ILE A 384 6.31 -21.79 1.08
CA ILE A 384 5.37 -21.58 2.19
C ILE A 384 5.48 -22.81 3.10
N GLY A 385 5.76 -22.58 4.39
CA GLY A 385 6.02 -23.64 5.36
C GLY A 385 7.33 -23.50 6.14
N ARG A 386 8.16 -22.49 5.85
CA ARG A 386 9.15 -22.01 6.82
C ARG A 386 8.72 -20.64 7.32
N GLU A 387 8.52 -20.55 8.62
CA GLU A 387 8.77 -19.32 9.38
C GLU A 387 10.11 -18.77 8.88
N ARG A 388 10.09 -17.80 7.97
CA ARG A 388 10.77 -16.60 8.38
C ARG A 388 9.73 -15.92 9.26
N GLU A 389 9.98 -15.95 10.57
CA GLU A 389 9.65 -14.81 11.41
C GLU A 389 9.71 -13.57 10.49
N GLU A 390 8.63 -12.76 10.45
CA GLU A 390 8.89 -11.33 10.38
C GLU A 390 10.04 -11.15 11.37
N VAL A 391 11.27 -10.92 10.87
CA VAL A 391 12.41 -10.66 11.75
C VAL A 391 11.86 -9.73 12.81
N PRO A 392 12.13 -9.92 14.12
CA PRO A 392 11.73 -8.97 15.15
C PRO A 392 12.37 -7.60 14.86
N GLY A 393 11.90 -6.98 13.80
CA GLY A 393 12.19 -5.69 13.31
C GLY A 393 11.38 -4.82 14.22
N VAL A 394 12.07 -3.83 14.77
CA VAL A 394 11.40 -2.68 15.33
C VAL A 394 10.32 -2.30 14.31
N PRO A 395 9.04 -2.25 14.71
CA PRO A 395 7.97 -1.75 13.85
C PRO A 395 8.40 -0.46 13.15
N MET A 396 7.71 -0.10 12.06
CA MET A 396 7.91 1.24 11.48
C MET A 396 7.89 2.30 12.58
N ARG A 397 8.73 3.33 12.45
CA ARG A 397 8.77 4.34 13.50
C ARG A 397 7.52 5.18 13.37
N LEU A 398 6.80 5.37 14.48
CA LEU A 398 5.63 6.27 14.50
C LEU A 398 5.93 7.69 14.05
N GLN A 399 7.21 8.11 14.06
CA GLN A 399 7.63 9.43 13.59
C GLN A 399 7.70 9.51 12.06
N ASP A 400 7.74 8.36 11.39
CA ASP A 400 7.72 8.26 9.94
C ASP A 400 6.27 8.31 9.42
N GLU A 401 5.28 8.21 10.32
CA GLU A 401 3.83 8.23 10.04
C GLU A 401 3.18 9.60 10.27
N MET A 402 2.11 9.90 9.54
CA MET A 402 1.35 11.15 9.68
C MET A 402 0.41 11.10 10.89
N THR A 403 0.35 12.20 11.65
CA THR A 403 -0.66 12.35 12.71
C THR A 403 -2.00 12.82 12.14
N PHE A 404 -3.11 12.60 12.85
CA PHE A 404 -4.41 13.13 12.45
C PHE A 404 -4.42 14.65 12.25
N ASP A 405 -3.70 15.39 13.11
CA ASP A 405 -3.68 16.86 13.07
C ASP A 405 -2.88 17.40 11.87
N ASP A 406 -1.93 16.60 11.36
CA ASP A 406 -1.16 16.95 10.16
C ASP A 406 -1.93 16.67 8.86
N ARG A 407 -3.04 15.90 8.91
CA ARG A 407 -3.81 15.58 7.71
C ARG A 407 -4.45 16.84 7.12
N PRO A 408 -4.42 17.01 5.79
CA PRO A 408 -5.17 18.10 5.17
C PRO A 408 -6.68 17.86 5.30
N HIS A 409 -7.29 18.51 6.29
CA HIS A 409 -8.73 18.53 6.44
C HIS A 409 -9.32 19.60 5.54
N ARG A 410 -10.37 19.26 4.79
CA ARG A 410 -11.32 20.27 4.34
C ARG A 410 -12.44 20.29 5.36
N ASP A 411 -12.43 21.31 6.22
CA ASP A 411 -13.54 21.56 7.15
C ASP A 411 -14.85 21.95 6.42
N GLU A 412 -14.76 22.27 5.12
CA GLU A 412 -15.92 22.65 4.33
C GLU A 412 -16.60 21.44 3.68
N PRO A 413 -17.95 21.37 3.75
CA PRO A 413 -18.72 20.47 2.92
C PRO A 413 -18.25 20.57 1.47
N PHE A 414 -18.18 19.43 0.77
CA PHE A 414 -18.02 19.45 -0.67
C PHE A 414 -19.17 20.26 -1.26
N ASP A 415 -18.89 21.51 -1.68
CA ASP A 415 -19.84 22.36 -2.37
C ASP A 415 -19.77 22.09 -3.88
N PRO A 416 -20.74 21.35 -4.45
CA PRO A 416 -20.79 21.11 -5.89
C PRO A 416 -21.09 22.38 -6.68
N ASP A 417 -21.57 23.46 -6.05
CA ASP A 417 -21.90 24.74 -6.69
C ASP A 417 -20.73 25.76 -6.65
N SER A 418 -19.62 25.42 -6.00
CA SER A 418 -18.35 26.17 -6.13
C SER A 418 -17.76 26.16 -7.56
N ASP A 419 -18.41 25.43 -8.46
CA ASP A 419 -18.14 25.31 -9.90
C ASP A 419 -18.77 26.44 -10.75
N ARG A 420 -19.33 27.51 -10.17
CA ARG A 420 -19.82 28.70 -10.91
C ARG A 420 -18.80 29.84 -11.02
#